data_AF-A0ABD2EIE4-F1
#
_entry.id   AF-A0ABD2EIE4-F1
#
_cell.length_a   1.000
_cell.length_b   1.000
_cell.length_c   1.000
_cell.angle_alpha   90.00
_cell.angle_beta   90.00
_cell.angle_gamma   90.00
#
_symmetry.space_group_name_H-M   'P 1'
#
loop_
_entity.id
_entity.type
_entity.pdbx_description
1 polymer ?
#
loop_
_entity_poly.entity_id
_entity_poly.type
_entity_poly.pdbx_seq_one_letter_code
_entity_poly.pdbx_strand_id
1 'polypeptide(L)'
;MVRPPSPRSPPPAVLLLLLLLPLPLPLRAEEPLSTESRLMNSCIQARRKCQADPTCNAAYRHLDFCTSNISTPLPSEEPSVPVNCLEAAQQLKNSSLKGCTCHRRMKNQATCLGIYWTVHRARSLGDYELDVSPYEDTATSKPWKINLNQLNMLKPDWDLCLKFAMLCTLNDKCDRLRKAYGEACSGPHCQRQVCLGQLLTFFQKAAEPHAQGMLLCPCAPTDRGCGERRRNTIAPSCALPSVTPSCLELQRLCLSEPLCRSRLVDFQTHCHPMDILGTCATEQSRCLRAYLGLIGTVMTPNFVSNVNNSVALSCTCRGSGNLQEECEQLEGFFSRNPCLMEAIAAKMHFHSQLFSQDGADSTFSVMERQNKNPALRPLPWVPSLFSCTLTLILLLSFW
;
A
#
# COMPACT_ATOMS: atom_id res chain seq x y z
N MET A 1 -25.51 -13.96 91.33
CA MET A 1 -26.71 -13.72 90.52
C MET A 1 -26.92 -12.22 90.40
N VAL A 2 -27.43 -11.79 89.24
CA VAL A 2 -27.88 -10.43 88.86
C VAL A 2 -26.79 -9.43 88.43
N ARG A 3 -26.88 -9.05 87.14
CA ARG A 3 -26.05 -8.08 86.39
C ARG A 3 -26.48 -6.62 86.67
N PRO A 4 -25.55 -5.65 86.69
CA PRO A 4 -25.87 -4.21 86.71
C PRO A 4 -25.49 -3.56 85.34
N PRO A 5 -25.52 -2.21 85.20
CA PRO A 5 -26.64 -1.45 84.64
C PRO A 5 -26.31 -0.80 83.29
N SER A 6 -27.32 -0.34 82.54
CA SER A 6 -27.13 0.43 81.30
C SER A 6 -27.70 1.85 81.46
N PRO A 7 -27.00 2.90 81.01
CA PRO A 7 -27.46 4.29 81.17
C PRO A 7 -28.43 4.71 80.06
N ARG A 8 -29.38 5.59 80.42
CA ARG A 8 -30.30 6.29 79.52
C ARG A 8 -29.75 7.69 79.19
N SER A 9 -29.90 8.12 77.94
CA SER A 9 -29.76 9.51 77.46
C SER A 9 -30.55 9.65 76.11
N PRO A 10 -30.83 10.86 75.58
CA PRO A 10 -32.18 11.49 75.52
C PRO A 10 -32.73 11.66 74.05
N PRO A 11 -33.77 12.49 73.76
CA PRO A 11 -34.75 12.33 72.65
C PRO A 11 -34.27 12.84 71.25
N PRO A 12 -35.06 12.72 70.15
CA PRO A 12 -34.52 12.81 68.79
C PRO A 12 -34.35 14.27 68.35
N ALA A 13 -33.16 14.58 67.83
CA ALA A 13 -32.89 15.81 67.09
C ALA A 13 -33.04 15.52 65.59
N VAL A 14 -33.89 16.32 64.94
CA VAL A 14 -34.14 16.34 63.50
C VAL A 14 -32.85 16.73 62.78
N LEU A 15 -32.23 15.78 62.07
CA LEU A 15 -31.05 16.04 61.25
C LEU A 15 -31.50 16.48 59.85
N LEU A 16 -31.25 17.75 59.54
CA LEU A 16 -31.38 18.35 58.22
C LEU A 16 -30.31 17.74 57.29
N LEU A 17 -30.66 16.73 56.47
CA LEU A 17 -29.75 16.21 55.46
C LEU A 17 -29.87 17.06 54.17
N LEU A 18 -28.87 17.89 53.94
CA LEU A 18 -28.62 18.60 52.69
C LEU A 18 -28.55 17.61 51.52
N LEU A 19 -29.46 17.77 50.55
CA LEU A 19 -29.40 17.12 49.24
C LEU A 19 -28.18 17.63 48.46
N LEU A 20 -27.05 16.94 48.56
CA LEU A 20 -25.92 17.09 47.64
C LEU A 20 -26.24 16.27 46.38
N LEU A 21 -26.79 16.96 45.36
CA LEU A 21 -26.83 16.47 43.99
C LEU A 21 -25.41 16.09 43.52
N PRO A 22 -25.19 14.92 42.90
CA PRO A 22 -23.89 14.62 42.32
C PRO A 22 -23.67 15.56 41.12
N LEU A 23 -22.63 16.39 41.19
CA LEU A 23 -22.09 17.08 40.01
C LEU A 23 -21.80 16.01 38.93
N PRO A 24 -22.16 16.24 37.66
CA PRO A 24 -21.74 15.35 36.60
C PRO A 24 -20.22 15.45 36.47
N LEU A 25 -19.51 14.37 36.81
CA LEU A 25 -18.15 14.18 36.33
C LEU A 25 -18.18 14.29 34.80
N PRO A 26 -17.25 15.00 34.16
CA PRO A 26 -17.16 14.96 32.72
C PRO A 26 -16.84 13.51 32.35
N LEU A 27 -17.80 12.81 31.74
CA LEU A 27 -17.52 11.62 30.96
C LEU A 27 -16.47 12.06 29.95
N ARG A 28 -15.24 11.61 30.17
CA ARG A 28 -14.19 11.66 29.17
C ARG A 28 -14.71 10.82 28.02
N ALA A 29 -15.27 11.49 27.01
CA ALA A 29 -15.39 10.90 25.69
C ALA A 29 -13.97 10.43 25.33
N GLU A 30 -13.79 9.12 25.19
CA GLU A 30 -12.66 8.60 24.44
C GLU A 30 -12.81 9.12 23.01
N GLU A 31 -12.29 10.32 22.77
CA GLU A 31 -11.87 10.72 21.43
C GLU A 31 -10.93 9.64 20.90
N PRO A 32 -11.03 9.28 19.61
CA PRO A 32 -10.14 8.28 19.04
C PRO A 32 -8.71 8.84 18.99
N LEU A 33 -7.94 8.56 20.05
CA LEU A 33 -6.49 8.79 20.25
C LEU A 33 -5.59 8.18 19.15
N SER A 34 -6.20 7.63 18.10
CA SER A 34 -5.53 6.95 17.01
C SER A 34 -5.03 7.91 15.92
N THR A 35 -5.59 9.11 15.77
CA THR A 35 -5.23 9.99 14.64
C THR A 35 -4.01 10.86 14.94
N GLU A 36 -3.79 11.23 16.20
CA GLU A 36 -2.79 12.21 16.60
C GLU A 36 -1.40 11.61 16.86
N SER A 37 -1.34 10.38 17.38
CA SER A 37 -0.12 9.57 17.46
C SER A 37 0.40 9.15 16.07
N ARG A 38 -0.50 8.93 15.09
CA ARG A 38 -0.15 8.48 13.72
C ARG A 38 0.52 9.55 12.86
N LEU A 39 0.34 10.83 13.16
CA LEU A 39 1.01 11.92 12.46
C LEU A 39 2.45 12.16 12.95
N MET A 40 2.88 11.48 14.03
CA MET A 40 4.18 11.72 14.66
C MET A 40 5.41 11.34 13.82
N ASN A 41 5.22 10.48 12.80
CA ASN A 41 6.28 9.97 11.93
C ASN A 41 6.13 10.36 10.45
N SER A 42 5.17 11.24 10.10
CA SER A 42 5.04 11.69 8.72
C SER A 42 6.27 12.48 8.27
N CYS A 43 6.77 12.25 7.05
CA CYS A 43 7.89 13.03 6.49
C CYS A 43 7.65 14.53 6.50
N ILE A 44 6.40 14.99 6.35
CA ILE A 44 6.07 16.43 6.45
C ILE A 44 6.32 16.95 7.86
N GLN A 45 5.93 16.20 8.90
CA GLN A 45 6.12 16.62 10.28
C GLN A 45 7.59 16.53 10.70
N ALA A 46 8.28 15.46 10.29
CA ALA A 46 9.72 15.30 10.48
C ALA A 46 10.51 16.45 9.82
N ARG A 47 10.11 16.87 8.62
CA ARG A 47 10.71 18.04 7.96
C ARG A 47 10.48 19.32 8.74
N ARG A 48 9.29 19.57 9.27
CA ARG A 48 9.02 20.74 10.13
C ARG A 48 9.88 20.75 11.39
N LYS A 49 10.04 19.60 12.06
CA LYS A 49 10.95 19.46 13.21
C LYS A 49 12.40 19.78 12.81
N CYS A 50 12.85 19.24 11.67
CA CYS A 50 14.18 19.52 11.12
C CYS A 50 14.37 20.98 10.69
N GLN A 51 13.31 21.69 10.27
CA GLN A 51 13.40 23.13 9.93
C GLN A 51 13.70 24.00 11.14
N ALA A 52 13.27 23.60 12.34
CA ALA A 52 13.52 24.32 13.58
C ALA A 52 14.95 24.13 14.11
N ASP A 53 15.65 23.08 13.68
CA ASP A 53 17.05 22.82 14.01
C ASP A 53 17.95 23.37 12.87
N PRO A 54 18.82 24.38 13.14
CA PRO A 54 19.67 24.97 12.11
C PRO A 54 20.60 23.98 11.41
N THR A 55 21.18 23.04 12.16
CA THR A 55 22.10 22.01 11.64
C THR A 55 21.34 21.04 10.74
N CYS A 56 20.20 20.54 11.21
CA CYS A 56 19.37 19.63 10.41
C CYS A 56 18.86 20.31 9.13
N ASN A 57 18.39 21.56 9.24
CA ASN A 57 17.87 22.30 8.10
C ASN A 57 18.94 22.57 7.05
N ALA A 58 20.16 22.95 7.47
CA ALA A 58 21.29 23.14 6.57
C ALA A 58 21.66 21.84 5.85
N ALA A 59 21.79 20.72 6.59
CA ALA A 59 22.07 19.41 6.02
C ALA A 59 21.00 18.96 5.01
N TYR A 60 19.71 19.16 5.33
CA TYR A 60 18.62 18.85 4.41
C TYR A 60 18.66 19.70 3.14
N ARG A 61 18.86 21.03 3.26
CA ARG A 61 18.94 21.92 2.09
C ARG A 61 20.11 21.56 1.18
N HIS A 62 21.23 21.17 1.77
CA HIS A 62 22.39 20.72 1.01
C HIS A 62 22.09 19.40 0.27
N LEU A 63 21.47 18.43 0.94
CA LEU A 63 21.09 17.16 0.33
C LEU A 63 20.04 17.35 -0.79
N ASP A 64 19.08 18.26 -0.62
CA ASP A 64 18.05 18.60 -1.62
C ASP A 64 18.65 19.24 -2.90
N PHE A 65 19.69 20.05 -2.72
CA PHE A 65 20.47 20.57 -3.85
C PHE A 65 21.22 19.45 -4.58
N CYS A 66 21.80 18.50 -3.84
CA CYS A 66 22.45 17.34 -4.44
C CYS A 66 21.48 16.48 -5.26
N THR A 67 20.28 16.21 -4.74
CA THR A 67 19.30 15.37 -5.45
C THR A 67 18.74 16.01 -6.71
N SER A 68 18.70 17.34 -6.76
CA SER A 68 18.24 18.11 -7.91
C SER A 68 19.28 18.15 -9.05
N ASN A 69 20.57 18.01 -8.74
CA ASN A 69 21.68 18.05 -9.71
C ASN A 69 22.17 16.67 -10.17
N ILE A 70 21.73 15.58 -9.53
CA ILE A 70 22.02 14.22 -10.01
C ILE A 70 21.02 13.90 -11.12
N SER A 71 21.46 14.08 -12.37
CA SER A 71 20.80 13.50 -13.54
C SER A 71 20.69 11.98 -13.38
N THR A 72 19.60 11.39 -13.88
CA THR A 72 19.37 9.94 -13.85
C THR A 72 20.54 9.23 -14.56
N PRO A 73 21.29 8.31 -13.91
CA PRO A 73 22.43 7.68 -14.56
C PRO A 73 21.98 6.80 -15.73
N LEU A 74 22.75 6.85 -16.82
CA LEU A 74 22.82 5.75 -17.78
C LEU A 74 23.37 4.50 -17.06
N PRO A 75 23.08 3.27 -17.54
CA PRO A 75 23.36 2.03 -16.81
C PRO A 75 24.86 1.70 -16.73
N SER A 76 25.72 2.56 -17.28
CA SER A 76 27.15 2.32 -17.49
C SER A 76 28.06 3.29 -16.74
N GLU A 77 27.53 4.19 -15.90
CA GLU A 77 28.33 5.07 -15.07
C GLU A 77 28.00 4.85 -13.59
N GLU A 78 28.99 4.46 -12.80
CA GLU A 78 28.88 4.47 -11.34
C GLU A 78 28.54 5.91 -10.89
N PRO A 79 27.49 6.11 -10.08
CA PRO A 79 27.12 7.45 -9.63
C PRO A 79 28.21 7.97 -8.70
N SER A 80 29.12 8.81 -9.20
CA SER A 80 30.05 9.56 -8.34
C SER A 80 29.26 10.66 -7.63
N VAL A 81 28.57 10.30 -6.54
CA VAL A 81 27.89 11.30 -5.73
C VAL A 81 28.95 12.16 -5.03
N PRO A 82 28.86 13.49 -5.11
CA PRO A 82 29.83 14.37 -4.45
C PRO A 82 29.95 14.01 -2.97
N VAL A 83 31.19 13.87 -2.46
CA VAL A 83 31.50 13.50 -1.07
C VAL A 83 30.72 14.35 -0.06
N ASN A 84 30.54 15.64 -0.36
CA ASN A 84 29.82 16.58 0.48
C ASN A 84 28.32 16.24 0.63
N CYS A 85 27.73 15.51 -0.33
CA CYS A 85 26.34 15.04 -0.26
C CYS A 85 26.21 13.82 0.68
N LEU A 86 27.22 12.96 0.73
CA LEU A 86 27.29 11.84 1.68
C LEU A 86 27.41 12.33 3.12
N GLU A 87 28.19 13.39 3.35
CA GLU A 87 28.32 14.00 4.68
C GLU A 87 26.98 14.58 5.17
N ALA A 88 26.26 15.31 4.29
CA ALA A 88 24.93 15.82 4.60
C ALA A 88 23.93 14.70 4.89
N ALA A 89 23.98 13.60 4.12
CA ALA A 89 23.19 12.40 4.36
C ALA A 89 23.47 11.79 5.75
N GLN A 90 24.75 11.73 6.13
CA GLN A 90 25.19 11.19 7.40
C GLN A 90 24.72 12.05 8.59
N GLN A 91 24.73 13.37 8.45
CA GLN A 91 24.19 14.29 9.46
C GLN A 91 22.68 14.08 9.68
N LEU A 92 21.93 13.75 8.62
CA LEU A 92 20.50 13.47 8.73
C LEU A 92 20.18 12.07 9.27
N LYS A 93 21.16 11.16 9.38
CA LYS A 93 20.97 9.77 9.82
C LYS A 93 20.33 9.68 11.22
N ASN A 94 20.69 10.59 12.12
CA ASN A 94 20.18 10.64 13.50
C ASN A 94 18.92 11.49 13.66
N SER A 95 18.38 12.05 12.58
CA SER A 95 17.20 12.90 12.61
C SER A 95 15.90 12.09 12.46
N SER A 96 14.78 12.67 12.89
CA SER A 96 13.44 12.10 12.66
C SER A 96 13.07 11.90 11.18
N LEU A 97 13.83 12.51 10.26
CA LEU A 97 13.62 12.32 8.81
C LEU A 97 14.00 10.92 8.33
N LYS A 98 14.93 10.23 9.01
CA LYS A 98 15.44 8.94 8.52
C LYS A 98 14.40 7.82 8.57
N GLY A 99 13.52 7.85 9.57
CA GLY A 99 12.45 6.87 9.76
C GLY A 99 11.06 7.37 9.34
N CYS A 100 11.00 8.47 8.59
CA CYS A 100 9.71 9.05 8.24
C CYS A 100 9.00 8.27 7.14
N THR A 101 7.67 8.27 7.19
CA THR A 101 6.81 7.58 6.23
C THR A 101 5.80 8.56 5.62
N CYS A 102 5.20 8.13 4.52
CA CYS A 102 4.07 8.76 3.89
C CYS A 102 2.84 7.86 3.97
N HIS A 103 1.65 8.43 3.77
CA HIS A 103 0.43 7.64 3.69
C HIS A 103 -0.20 7.76 2.31
N ARG A 104 -0.81 6.68 1.85
CA ARG A 104 -1.62 6.72 0.63
C ARG A 104 -2.78 7.68 0.85
N ARG A 105 -3.19 8.40 -0.19
CA ARG A 105 -4.37 9.28 -0.18
C ARG A 105 -4.26 10.52 0.73
N MET A 106 -3.06 10.84 1.22
CA MET A 106 -2.83 12.08 1.96
C MET A 106 -2.90 13.31 1.05
N LYS A 107 -3.37 14.45 1.57
CA LYS A 107 -3.58 15.69 0.78
C LYS A 107 -2.28 16.21 0.15
N ASN A 108 -1.16 16.14 0.87
CA ASN A 108 0.14 16.65 0.44
C ASN A 108 1.11 15.52 0.07
N GLN A 109 0.60 14.51 -0.65
CA GLN A 109 1.37 13.29 -0.98
C GLN A 109 2.64 13.61 -1.76
N ALA A 110 2.56 14.45 -2.79
CA ALA A 110 3.73 14.86 -3.57
C ALA A 110 4.84 15.47 -2.70
N THR A 111 4.47 16.38 -1.78
CA THR A 111 5.42 16.98 -0.83
C THR A 111 6.04 15.95 0.10
N CYS A 112 5.23 15.02 0.62
CA CYS A 112 5.72 13.96 1.50
C CYS A 112 6.74 13.06 0.79
N LEU A 113 6.41 12.60 -0.41
CA LEU A 113 7.28 11.74 -1.22
C LEU A 113 8.57 12.46 -1.64
N GLY A 114 8.49 13.75 -1.98
CA GLY A 114 9.68 14.57 -2.23
C GLY A 114 10.63 14.57 -1.04
N ILE A 115 10.10 14.81 0.17
CA ILE A 115 10.90 14.76 1.40
C ILE A 115 11.50 13.37 1.63
N TYR A 116 10.68 12.32 1.49
CA TYR A 116 11.13 10.94 1.66
C TYR A 116 12.31 10.61 0.73
N TRP A 117 12.17 10.88 -0.56
CA TRP A 117 13.18 10.55 -1.56
C TRP A 117 14.43 11.40 -1.46
N THR A 118 14.34 12.65 -1.02
CA THR A 118 15.54 13.46 -0.68
C THR A 118 16.37 12.76 0.40
N VAL A 119 15.75 12.18 1.43
CA VAL A 119 16.44 11.56 2.56
C VAL A 119 16.84 10.10 2.30
N HIS A 120 16.06 9.36 1.52
CA HIS A 120 16.27 7.93 1.29
C HIS A 120 17.17 7.63 0.08
N ARG A 121 17.28 8.53 -0.90
CA ARG A 121 18.31 8.41 -1.96
C ARG A 121 19.72 8.42 -1.36
N ALA A 122 19.89 9.05 -0.20
CA ALA A 122 21.10 9.07 0.61
C ALA A 122 21.47 7.71 1.27
N ARG A 123 20.55 6.73 1.29
CA ARG A 123 20.78 5.37 1.80
C ARG A 123 21.45 4.47 0.76
N SER A 124 21.10 4.66 -0.52
CA SER A 124 21.57 3.88 -1.67
C SER A 124 22.99 4.22 -2.13
N LEU A 125 23.70 5.12 -1.43
CA LEU A 125 25.01 5.63 -1.83
C LEU A 125 26.20 4.97 -1.10
N GLY A 126 25.97 3.86 -0.40
CA GLY A 126 27.01 3.17 0.35
C GLY A 126 26.68 1.76 0.84
N ASP A 127 25.44 1.29 0.66
CA ASP A 127 25.03 -0.09 0.92
C ASP A 127 24.05 -0.49 -0.18
N TYR A 128 24.16 -1.73 -0.69
CA TYR A 128 23.21 -2.37 -1.62
C TYR A 128 21.87 -2.68 -0.92
N GLU A 129 21.28 -1.69 -0.25
CA GLU A 129 20.01 -1.82 0.43
C GLU A 129 18.87 -1.47 -0.53
N LEU A 130 17.94 -2.41 -0.74
CA LEU A 130 16.79 -2.19 -1.62
C LEU A 130 16.01 -0.94 -1.18
N ASP A 131 15.51 -0.17 -2.16
CA ASP A 131 14.57 0.91 -1.92
C ASP A 131 13.38 0.35 -1.11
N VAL A 132 13.10 0.96 0.05
CA VAL A 132 11.98 0.58 0.92
C VAL A 132 10.74 1.36 0.50
N SER A 133 9.55 0.75 0.57
CA SER A 133 8.31 1.48 0.27
C SER A 133 8.15 2.71 1.18
N PRO A 134 7.88 3.90 0.62
CA PRO A 134 7.67 5.11 1.41
C PRO A 134 6.33 5.11 2.16
N TYR A 135 5.44 4.16 1.88
CA TYR A 135 4.09 4.16 2.42
C TYR A 135 3.98 3.33 3.70
N GLU A 136 3.43 3.93 4.75
CA GLU A 136 3.02 3.20 5.96
C GLU A 136 1.57 2.70 5.83
N ASP A 137 1.39 1.41 6.07
CA ASP A 137 0.11 0.72 5.94
C ASP A 137 -0.74 0.91 7.21
N THR A 138 -1.69 1.86 7.16
CA THR A 138 -2.68 2.06 8.23
C THR A 138 -4.02 1.37 7.96
N ALA A 139 -4.14 0.62 6.86
CA ALA A 139 -5.44 0.12 6.40
C ALA A 139 -5.77 -1.24 7.01
N THR A 140 -6.49 -1.24 8.15
CA THR A 140 -7.39 -2.35 8.45
C THR A 140 -8.47 -2.34 7.36
N SER A 141 -8.40 -3.30 6.44
CA SER A 141 -9.42 -3.45 5.40
C SER A 141 -10.77 -3.62 6.08
N LYS A 142 -11.65 -2.62 5.97
CA LYS A 142 -13.03 -2.76 6.44
C LYS A 142 -13.73 -3.74 5.48
N PRO A 143 -14.45 -4.76 5.99
CA PRO A 143 -15.23 -5.66 5.15
C PRO A 143 -16.12 -4.87 4.20
N TRP A 144 -16.17 -5.30 2.93
CA TRP A 144 -17.01 -4.62 1.95
C TRP A 144 -18.48 -4.84 2.29
N LYS A 145 -19.15 -3.78 2.74
CA LYS A 145 -20.60 -3.77 2.91
C LYS A 145 -21.25 -3.38 1.59
N ILE A 146 -21.80 -4.35 0.89
CA ILE A 146 -22.62 -4.10 -0.31
C ILE A 146 -24.05 -3.86 0.13
N ASN A 147 -24.68 -2.84 -0.45
CA ASN A 147 -26.08 -2.57 -0.21
C ASN A 147 -26.92 -3.56 -1.03
N LEU A 148 -27.73 -4.39 -0.36
CA LEU A 148 -28.60 -5.37 -1.03
C LEU A 148 -29.54 -4.71 -2.06
N ASN A 149 -29.97 -3.48 -1.83
CA ASN A 149 -30.81 -2.75 -2.78
C ASN A 149 -30.06 -2.47 -4.10
N GLN A 150 -28.74 -2.30 -4.05
CA GLN A 150 -27.93 -2.12 -5.26
C GLN A 150 -27.78 -3.44 -6.02
N LEU A 151 -27.67 -4.57 -5.32
CA LEU A 151 -27.65 -5.91 -5.94
C LEU A 151 -28.96 -6.21 -6.66
N ASN A 152 -30.10 -5.84 -6.09
CA ASN A 152 -31.43 -6.05 -6.69
C ASN A 152 -31.63 -5.28 -8.01
N MET A 153 -30.85 -4.23 -8.26
CA MET A 153 -30.88 -3.47 -9.53
C MET A 153 -30.03 -4.11 -10.63
N LEU A 154 -29.26 -5.16 -10.31
CA LEU A 154 -28.41 -5.87 -11.26
C LEU A 154 -29.22 -6.95 -11.98
N LYS A 155 -29.06 -7.03 -13.31
CA LYS A 155 -29.72 -8.09 -14.07
C LYS A 155 -28.90 -9.38 -14.04
N PRO A 156 -29.57 -10.56 -14.03
CA PRO A 156 -28.88 -11.84 -13.93
C PRO A 156 -28.04 -12.17 -15.17
N ASP A 157 -28.48 -11.75 -16.36
CA ASP A 157 -27.84 -11.95 -17.67
C ASP A 157 -26.58 -11.12 -17.90
N TRP A 158 -26.31 -10.12 -17.05
CA TRP A 158 -25.10 -9.31 -17.16
C TRP A 158 -23.84 -10.07 -16.77
N ASP A 159 -22.79 -9.88 -17.56
CA ASP A 159 -21.45 -10.33 -17.22
C ASP A 159 -20.97 -9.71 -15.90
N LEU A 160 -20.07 -10.40 -15.19
CA LEU A 160 -19.65 -9.96 -13.85
C LEU A 160 -18.93 -8.62 -13.88
N CYS A 161 -18.15 -8.31 -14.94
CA CYS A 161 -17.53 -7.00 -15.11
C CYS A 161 -18.58 -5.89 -15.28
N LEU A 162 -19.67 -6.13 -16.01
CA LEU A 162 -20.78 -5.20 -16.13
C LEU A 162 -21.53 -5.01 -14.81
N LYS A 163 -21.71 -6.07 -14.01
CA LYS A 163 -22.29 -5.96 -12.66
C LYS A 163 -21.44 -5.05 -11.76
N PHE A 164 -20.12 -5.22 -11.71
CA PHE A 164 -19.23 -4.31 -10.98
C PHE A 164 -19.25 -2.88 -11.52
N ALA A 165 -19.34 -2.71 -12.84
CA ALA A 165 -19.51 -1.39 -13.45
C ALA A 165 -20.80 -0.70 -13.04
N MET A 166 -21.89 -1.45 -12.93
CA MET A 166 -23.16 -0.91 -12.45
C MET A 166 -23.09 -0.57 -10.95
N LEU A 167 -22.45 -1.39 -10.12
CA LEU A 167 -22.24 -1.06 -8.70
C LEU A 167 -21.48 0.26 -8.51
N CYS A 168 -20.48 0.53 -9.34
CA CYS A 168 -19.80 1.83 -9.36
C CYS A 168 -20.75 2.96 -9.82
N THR A 169 -21.58 2.71 -10.82
CA THR A 169 -22.56 3.67 -11.35
C THR A 169 -23.62 4.05 -10.32
N LEU A 170 -24.03 3.10 -9.47
CA LEU A 170 -24.97 3.29 -8.37
C LEU A 170 -24.34 3.96 -7.13
N ASN A 171 -23.04 4.25 -7.15
CA ASN A 171 -22.34 4.96 -6.09
C ASN A 171 -21.88 6.33 -6.61
N ASP A 172 -22.52 7.42 -6.16
CA ASP A 172 -22.27 8.79 -6.66
C ASP A 172 -20.79 9.17 -6.72
N LYS A 173 -20.01 8.80 -5.70
CA LYS A 173 -18.57 9.08 -5.66
C LYS A 173 -17.82 8.28 -6.71
N CYS A 174 -18.11 6.98 -6.85
CA CYS A 174 -17.46 6.13 -7.84
C CYS A 174 -17.87 6.55 -9.26
N ASP A 175 -19.17 6.74 -9.51
CA ASP A 175 -19.71 7.17 -10.80
C ASP A 175 -19.10 8.49 -11.27
N ARG A 176 -19.04 9.50 -10.39
CA ARG A 176 -18.38 10.79 -10.71
C ARG A 176 -16.91 10.61 -11.09
N LEU A 177 -16.15 9.82 -10.33
CA LEU A 177 -14.74 9.55 -10.64
C LEU A 177 -14.60 8.75 -11.95
N ARG A 178 -15.52 7.82 -12.20
CA ARG A 178 -15.54 6.98 -13.40
C ARG A 178 -15.81 7.80 -14.66
N LYS A 179 -16.82 8.68 -14.62
CA LYS A 179 -17.14 9.62 -15.69
C LYS A 179 -15.96 10.55 -15.99
N ALA A 180 -15.31 11.08 -14.96
CA ALA A 180 -14.17 11.99 -15.12
C ALA A 180 -13.00 11.37 -15.92
N TYR A 181 -12.61 10.12 -15.62
CA TYR A 181 -11.57 9.46 -16.42
C TYR A 181 -12.13 8.96 -17.77
N GLY A 182 -13.39 8.54 -17.83
CA GLY A 182 -14.05 8.17 -19.08
C GLY A 182 -14.02 9.30 -20.10
N GLU A 183 -14.36 10.53 -19.69
CA GLU A 183 -14.30 11.73 -20.52
C GLU A 183 -12.86 12.05 -20.94
N ALA A 184 -11.93 12.06 -19.99
CA ALA A 184 -10.52 12.39 -20.26
C ALA A 184 -9.79 11.38 -21.16
N CYS A 185 -10.25 10.13 -21.18
CA CYS A 185 -9.65 9.04 -21.94
C CYS A 185 -10.37 8.72 -23.26
N SER A 186 -11.41 9.48 -23.62
CA SER A 186 -12.24 9.23 -24.81
C SER A 186 -11.89 10.14 -25.98
N GLY A 187 -12.23 9.70 -27.19
CA GLY A 187 -12.12 10.48 -28.43
C GLY A 187 -10.78 10.35 -29.16
N PRO A 188 -10.71 10.80 -30.42
CA PRO A 188 -9.52 10.65 -31.29
C PRO A 188 -8.35 11.54 -30.87
N HIS A 189 -8.61 12.65 -30.17
CA HIS A 189 -7.60 13.60 -29.70
C HIS A 189 -7.34 13.47 -28.19
N CYS A 190 -7.37 12.23 -27.68
CA CYS A 190 -7.16 11.97 -26.27
C CYS A 190 -5.75 12.41 -25.81
N GLN A 191 -5.70 13.23 -24.76
CA GLN A 191 -4.43 13.63 -24.15
C GLN A 191 -4.02 12.63 -23.07
N ARG A 192 -3.06 11.75 -23.41
CA ARG A 192 -2.60 10.67 -22.53
C ARG A 192 -2.30 11.10 -21.10
N GLN A 193 -1.62 12.25 -20.91
CA GLN A 193 -1.27 12.73 -19.56
C GLN A 193 -2.50 13.11 -18.72
N VAL A 194 -3.52 13.70 -19.35
CA VAL A 194 -4.78 14.04 -18.68
C VAL A 194 -5.55 12.76 -18.32
N CYS A 195 -5.61 11.80 -19.25
CA CYS A 195 -6.20 10.48 -19.02
C CYS A 195 -5.52 9.76 -17.84
N LEU A 196 -4.19 9.67 -17.83
CA LEU A 196 -3.42 9.04 -16.74
C LEU A 196 -3.66 9.74 -15.39
N GLY A 197 -3.71 11.08 -15.37
CA GLY A 197 -4.02 11.85 -14.16
C GLY A 197 -5.41 11.56 -13.59
N GLN A 198 -6.41 11.38 -14.44
CA GLN A 198 -7.77 11.01 -14.01
C GLN A 198 -7.86 9.54 -13.57
N LEU A 199 -7.17 8.62 -14.23
CA LEU A 199 -7.06 7.22 -13.80
C LEU A 199 -6.41 7.11 -12.42
N LEU A 200 -5.29 7.81 -12.21
CA LEU A 200 -4.63 7.89 -10.90
C LEU A 200 -5.60 8.42 -9.84
N THR A 201 -6.36 9.46 -10.17
CA THR A 201 -7.38 10.04 -9.27
C THR A 201 -8.48 9.04 -8.93
N PHE A 202 -8.98 8.26 -9.90
CA PHE A 202 -9.97 7.22 -9.69
C PHE A 202 -9.47 6.15 -8.71
N PHE A 203 -8.34 5.48 -9.00
CA PHE A 203 -7.81 4.40 -8.17
C PHE A 203 -7.34 4.87 -6.79
N GLN A 204 -6.99 6.15 -6.65
CA GLN A 204 -6.66 6.77 -5.37
C GLN A 204 -7.88 7.14 -4.53
N LYS A 205 -8.96 7.67 -5.13
CA LYS A 205 -10.09 8.26 -4.37
C LYS A 205 -11.31 7.35 -4.26
N ALA A 206 -11.47 6.39 -5.18
CA ALA A 206 -12.54 5.41 -5.11
C ALA A 206 -12.35 4.50 -3.88
N ALA A 207 -13.47 3.99 -3.35
CA ALA A 207 -13.42 2.97 -2.31
C ALA A 207 -12.76 1.71 -2.89
N GLU A 208 -11.89 1.07 -2.11
CA GLU A 208 -11.09 -0.09 -2.55
C GLU A 208 -11.95 -1.19 -3.20
N PRO A 209 -13.13 -1.56 -2.67
CA PRO A 209 -13.92 -2.61 -3.30
C PRO A 209 -14.49 -2.25 -4.67
N HIS A 210 -14.89 -0.98 -4.89
CA HIS A 210 -15.35 -0.55 -6.22
C HIS A 210 -14.20 -0.54 -7.24
N ALA A 211 -13.03 -0.05 -6.84
CA ALA A 211 -11.86 -0.01 -7.71
C ALA A 211 -11.36 -1.43 -8.07
N GLN A 212 -11.29 -2.32 -7.08
CA GLN A 212 -10.92 -3.73 -7.29
C GLN A 212 -11.96 -4.46 -8.14
N GLY A 213 -13.25 -4.29 -7.86
CA GLY A 213 -14.33 -4.91 -8.64
C GLY A 213 -14.32 -4.48 -10.12
N MET A 214 -14.11 -3.19 -10.37
CA MET A 214 -14.02 -2.63 -11.74
C MET A 214 -12.86 -3.20 -12.55
N LEU A 215 -11.69 -3.38 -11.93
CA LEU A 215 -10.47 -3.79 -12.62
C LEU A 215 -10.28 -5.32 -12.63
N LEU A 216 -10.55 -5.98 -11.50
CA LEU A 216 -10.28 -7.40 -11.24
C LEU A 216 -11.56 -8.23 -11.25
N CYS A 217 -12.43 -7.98 -12.22
CA CYS A 217 -13.65 -8.77 -12.41
C CYS A 217 -13.34 -10.13 -13.07
N PRO A 218 -13.94 -11.23 -12.59
CA PRO A 218 -13.81 -12.54 -13.20
C PRO A 218 -14.56 -12.63 -14.53
N CYS A 219 -14.03 -13.40 -15.48
CA CYS A 219 -14.66 -13.73 -16.75
C CYS A 219 -14.38 -15.20 -17.10
N ALA A 220 -15.33 -15.86 -17.75
CA ALA A 220 -15.08 -17.18 -18.33
C ALA A 220 -14.19 -17.03 -19.59
N PRO A 221 -13.30 -18.00 -19.91
CA PRO A 221 -12.48 -17.93 -21.12
C PRO A 221 -13.30 -17.89 -22.42
N THR A 222 -14.53 -18.40 -22.40
CA THR A 222 -15.48 -18.37 -23.51
C THR A 222 -16.20 -17.02 -23.64
N ASP A 223 -16.28 -16.23 -22.58
CA ASP A 223 -16.93 -14.92 -22.55
C ASP A 223 -15.93 -13.81 -22.92
N ARG A 224 -15.67 -13.69 -24.23
CA ARG A 224 -14.78 -12.69 -24.79
C ARG A 224 -15.25 -11.25 -24.53
N GLY A 225 -16.56 -11.04 -24.43
CA GLY A 225 -17.15 -9.71 -24.18
C GLY A 225 -16.80 -9.20 -22.77
N CYS A 226 -16.91 -10.07 -21.76
CA CYS A 226 -16.47 -9.78 -20.40
C CYS A 226 -14.98 -9.46 -20.34
N GLY A 227 -14.14 -10.31 -20.95
CA GLY A 227 -12.68 -10.12 -20.94
C GLY A 227 -12.24 -8.86 -21.69
N GLU A 228 -12.93 -8.50 -22.78
CA GLU A 228 -12.70 -7.26 -23.51
C GLU A 228 -13.11 -6.04 -22.67
N ARG A 229 -14.26 -6.08 -21.98
CA ARG A 229 -14.69 -5.03 -21.06
C ARG A 229 -13.63 -4.80 -19.97
N ARG A 230 -13.12 -5.88 -19.37
CA ARG A 230 -12.06 -5.83 -18.35
C ARG A 230 -10.78 -5.19 -18.88
N ARG A 231 -10.32 -5.59 -20.07
CA ARG A 231 -9.12 -5.02 -20.72
C ARG A 231 -9.30 -3.54 -21.04
N ASN A 232 -10.52 -3.13 -21.39
CA ASN A 232 -10.87 -1.76 -21.74
C ASN A 232 -11.22 -0.86 -20.54
N THR A 233 -11.24 -1.39 -19.31
CA THR A 233 -11.56 -0.62 -18.08
C THR A 233 -10.72 0.65 -17.92
N ILE A 234 -9.44 0.59 -18.33
CA ILE A 234 -8.49 1.70 -18.23
C ILE A 234 -8.29 2.48 -19.55
N ALA A 235 -9.15 2.27 -20.55
CA ALA A 235 -9.05 2.89 -21.87
C ALA A 235 -7.64 2.75 -22.51
N PRO A 236 -7.18 1.52 -22.79
CA PRO A 236 -5.80 1.26 -23.19
C PRO A 236 -5.38 1.97 -24.49
N SER A 237 -6.34 2.28 -25.38
CA SER A 237 -6.08 3.04 -26.62
C SER A 237 -5.55 4.45 -26.39
N CYS A 238 -5.75 5.04 -25.21
CA CYS A 238 -5.18 6.32 -24.82
C CYS A 238 -4.18 6.22 -23.67
N ALA A 239 -4.46 5.38 -22.65
CA ALA A 239 -3.63 5.29 -21.46
C ALA A 239 -2.26 4.62 -21.74
N LEU A 240 -2.23 3.62 -22.64
CA LEU A 240 -1.00 2.92 -22.99
C LEU A 240 -0.28 3.63 -24.16
N PRO A 241 1.06 3.49 -24.26
CA PRO A 241 1.81 4.02 -25.39
C PRO A 241 1.32 3.44 -26.73
N SER A 242 1.24 4.28 -27.77
CA SER A 242 0.91 3.82 -29.13
C SER A 242 2.06 3.04 -29.78
N VAL A 243 3.29 3.36 -29.40
CA VAL A 243 4.51 2.64 -29.79
C VAL A 243 5.07 1.95 -28.56
N THR A 244 5.34 0.65 -28.65
CA THR A 244 5.89 -0.16 -27.55
C THR A 244 7.33 0.27 -27.23
N PRO A 245 7.60 0.92 -26.08
CA PRO A 245 8.94 1.34 -25.70
C PRO A 245 9.76 0.19 -25.10
N SER A 246 11.05 0.43 -24.87
CA SER A 246 11.86 -0.45 -24.01
C SER A 246 11.31 -0.47 -22.57
N CYS A 247 11.24 -1.65 -21.94
CA CYS A 247 10.82 -1.72 -20.53
C CYS A 247 11.78 -1.00 -19.59
N LEU A 248 13.09 -1.00 -19.89
CA LEU A 248 14.11 -0.30 -19.11
C LEU A 248 13.96 1.23 -19.22
N GLU A 249 13.59 1.73 -20.40
CA GLU A 249 13.28 3.15 -20.58
C GLU A 249 12.03 3.56 -19.79
N LEU A 250 11.00 2.70 -19.81
CA LEU A 250 9.79 2.95 -19.03
C LEU A 250 10.07 2.97 -17.52
N GLN A 251 10.96 2.08 -17.05
CA GLN A 251 11.43 2.05 -15.68
C GLN A 251 12.20 3.33 -15.34
N ARG A 252 13.12 3.79 -16.20
CA ARG A 252 13.83 5.08 -16.02
C ARG A 252 12.87 6.25 -15.83
N LEU A 253 11.90 6.38 -16.73
CA LEU A 253 10.87 7.42 -16.64
C LEU A 253 10.11 7.34 -15.31
N CYS A 254 9.77 6.14 -14.85
CA CYS A 254 9.10 5.95 -13.57
C CYS A 254 9.98 6.34 -12.37
N LEU A 255 11.25 5.93 -12.37
CA LEU A 255 12.19 6.23 -11.29
C LEU A 255 12.50 7.74 -11.19
N SER A 256 12.37 8.47 -12.31
CA SER A 256 12.53 9.93 -12.32
C SER A 256 11.36 10.69 -11.67
N GLU A 257 10.17 10.09 -11.61
CA GLU A 257 8.96 10.71 -11.07
C GLU A 257 8.67 10.19 -9.65
N PRO A 258 8.66 11.04 -8.60
CA PRO A 258 8.56 10.58 -7.22
C PRO A 258 7.34 9.72 -6.92
N LEU A 259 6.18 10.00 -7.50
CA LEU A 259 4.98 9.19 -7.28
C LEU A 259 5.11 7.81 -7.94
N CYS A 260 5.50 7.73 -9.20
CA CYS A 260 5.70 6.48 -9.92
C CYS A 260 6.77 5.62 -9.24
N ARG A 261 7.94 6.19 -8.93
CA ARG A 261 8.99 5.51 -8.15
C ARG A 261 8.43 4.90 -6.87
N SER A 262 7.64 5.69 -6.13
CA SER A 262 7.00 5.21 -4.89
C SER A 262 6.02 4.06 -5.12
N ARG A 263 5.23 4.10 -6.20
CA ARG A 263 4.27 3.03 -6.53
C ARG A 263 4.97 1.77 -7.02
N LEU A 264 6.08 1.91 -7.77
CA LEU A 264 6.88 0.80 -8.25
C LEU A 264 7.57 0.07 -7.09
N VAL A 265 8.22 0.80 -6.19
CA VAL A 265 8.88 0.21 -5.01
C VAL A 265 7.87 -0.45 -4.09
N ASP A 266 6.69 0.15 -3.93
CA ASP A 266 5.58 -0.43 -3.18
C ASP A 266 5.09 -1.74 -3.79
N PHE A 267 4.97 -1.82 -5.12
CA PHE A 267 4.64 -3.05 -5.83
C PHE A 267 5.74 -4.10 -5.69
N GLN A 268 7.01 -3.71 -5.86
CA GLN A 268 8.16 -4.61 -5.68
C GLN A 268 8.25 -5.15 -4.27
N THR A 269 7.90 -4.36 -3.25
CA THR A 269 7.91 -4.79 -1.84
C THR A 269 6.78 -5.79 -1.57
N HIS A 270 5.55 -5.45 -1.91
CA HIS A 270 4.39 -6.23 -1.49
C HIS A 270 4.08 -7.43 -2.39
N CYS A 271 4.46 -7.36 -3.66
CA CYS A 271 4.27 -8.42 -4.64
C CYS A 271 5.55 -9.22 -4.93
N HIS A 272 6.59 -9.09 -4.11
CA HIS A 272 7.78 -9.93 -4.24
C HIS A 272 7.38 -11.40 -4.06
N PRO A 273 7.68 -12.29 -5.02
CA PRO A 273 7.41 -13.71 -4.89
C PRO A 273 8.42 -14.35 -3.94
N MET A 274 7.96 -14.92 -2.82
CA MET A 274 8.82 -15.62 -1.86
C MET A 274 9.10 -17.06 -2.29
N ASP A 275 8.19 -17.64 -3.06
CA ASP A 275 8.31 -19.00 -3.58
C ASP A 275 7.62 -19.12 -4.95
N ILE A 276 7.80 -20.29 -5.57
CA ILE A 276 7.14 -20.65 -6.82
C ILE A 276 5.65 -21.00 -6.65
N LEU A 277 5.18 -21.16 -5.41
CA LEU A 277 3.80 -21.57 -5.09
C LEU A 277 2.84 -20.38 -5.03
N GLY A 278 3.34 -19.15 -5.03
CA GLY A 278 2.52 -17.94 -5.03
C GLY A 278 2.46 -17.22 -3.68
N THR A 279 3.34 -17.56 -2.74
CA THR A 279 3.45 -16.83 -1.48
C THR A 279 4.03 -15.43 -1.73
N CYS A 280 3.29 -14.40 -1.33
CA CYS A 280 3.76 -13.02 -1.35
C CYS A 280 4.65 -12.73 -0.13
N ALA A 281 5.60 -11.81 -0.27
CA ALA A 281 6.41 -11.33 0.86
C ALA A 281 5.59 -10.71 2.00
N THR A 282 4.39 -10.20 1.66
CA THR A 282 3.42 -9.66 2.64
C THR A 282 2.03 -10.27 2.40
N GLU A 283 0.94 -9.52 2.63
CA GLU A 283 -0.42 -9.99 2.39
C GLU A 283 -0.81 -9.79 0.91
N GLN A 284 -1.55 -10.75 0.33
CA GLN A 284 -2.07 -10.64 -1.04
C GLN A 284 -2.91 -9.37 -1.26
N SER A 285 -3.66 -8.93 -0.23
CA SER A 285 -4.44 -7.69 -0.29
C SER A 285 -3.57 -6.45 -0.44
N ARG A 286 -2.38 -6.42 0.16
CA ARG A 286 -1.39 -5.34 -0.03
C ARG A 286 -0.75 -5.39 -1.41
N CYS A 287 -0.45 -6.58 -1.91
CA CYS A 287 0.02 -6.75 -3.29
C CYS A 287 -0.99 -6.17 -4.29
N LEU A 288 -2.28 -6.51 -4.18
CA LEU A 288 -3.32 -5.96 -5.04
C LEU A 288 -3.44 -4.43 -4.92
N ARG A 289 -3.32 -3.89 -3.71
CA ARG A 289 -3.35 -2.43 -3.50
C ARG A 289 -2.15 -1.74 -4.16
N ALA A 290 -0.97 -2.35 -4.11
CA ALA A 290 0.23 -1.86 -4.77
C ALA A 290 0.12 -1.96 -6.29
N TYR A 291 -0.38 -3.09 -6.82
CA TYR A 291 -0.65 -3.31 -8.24
C TYR A 291 -1.64 -2.29 -8.82
N LEU A 292 -2.81 -2.09 -8.19
CA LEU A 292 -3.76 -1.03 -8.56
C LEU A 292 -3.13 0.37 -8.45
N GLY A 293 -2.14 0.51 -7.57
CA GLY A 293 -1.40 1.75 -7.37
C GLY A 293 -0.54 2.17 -8.57
N LEU A 294 -0.22 1.27 -9.49
CA LEU A 294 0.54 1.56 -10.70
C LEU A 294 -0.34 2.11 -11.84
N ILE A 295 -1.65 1.91 -11.78
CA ILE A 295 -2.58 2.40 -12.81
C ILE A 295 -2.62 3.93 -12.80
N GLY A 296 -2.41 4.54 -13.97
CA GLY A 296 -2.31 5.99 -14.13
C GLY A 296 -0.89 6.53 -13.98
N THR A 297 0.10 5.66 -13.79
CA THR A 297 1.53 6.01 -13.89
C THR A 297 2.09 5.68 -15.28
N VAL A 298 3.35 6.02 -15.55
CA VAL A 298 4.00 5.61 -16.81
C VAL A 298 4.12 4.10 -16.95
N MET A 299 4.29 3.37 -15.84
CA MET A 299 4.32 1.90 -15.77
C MET A 299 2.94 1.31 -15.49
N THR A 300 1.90 1.74 -16.23
CA THR A 300 0.55 1.19 -16.09
C THR A 300 0.47 -0.23 -16.67
N PRO A 301 0.24 -1.28 -15.86
CA PRO A 301 -0.01 -2.63 -16.38
C PRO A 301 -1.44 -2.77 -16.93
N ASN A 302 -1.65 -3.75 -17.80
CA ASN A 302 -3.00 -4.14 -18.25
C ASN A 302 -3.08 -5.64 -18.53
N PHE A 303 -4.30 -6.16 -18.68
CA PHE A 303 -4.56 -7.49 -19.22
C PHE A 303 -4.06 -7.58 -20.67
N VAL A 304 -3.28 -8.62 -20.97
CA VAL A 304 -2.69 -8.83 -22.31
C VAL A 304 -3.76 -9.31 -23.30
N SER A 305 -4.67 -10.16 -22.82
CA SER A 305 -5.68 -10.84 -23.64
C SER A 305 -7.08 -10.68 -23.05
N ASN A 306 -8.10 -10.95 -23.87
CA ASN A 306 -9.50 -10.99 -23.46
C ASN A 306 -9.98 -12.41 -23.08
N VAL A 307 -9.11 -13.42 -23.04
CA VAL A 307 -9.48 -14.80 -22.66
C VAL A 307 -8.86 -15.28 -21.34
N ASN A 308 -7.72 -14.74 -20.95
CA ASN A 308 -7.00 -15.14 -19.74
C ASN A 308 -6.79 -13.94 -18.80
N ASN A 309 -6.23 -14.22 -17.62
CA ASN A 309 -5.98 -13.21 -16.59
C ASN A 309 -4.52 -12.74 -16.57
N SER A 310 -3.75 -12.99 -17.64
CA SER A 310 -2.35 -12.58 -17.73
C SER A 310 -2.24 -11.07 -17.85
N VAL A 311 -1.39 -10.47 -17.02
CA VAL A 311 -1.14 -9.03 -16.97
C VAL A 311 0.31 -8.74 -17.34
N ALA A 312 0.56 -7.62 -18.01
CA ALA A 312 1.91 -7.18 -18.34
C ALA A 312 1.96 -5.65 -18.51
N LEU A 313 3.18 -5.12 -18.56
CA LEU A 313 3.42 -3.76 -19.05
C LEU A 313 3.31 -3.71 -20.57
N SER A 314 2.97 -2.55 -21.11
CA SER A 314 3.05 -2.28 -22.55
C SER A 314 4.46 -1.79 -22.90
N CYS A 315 5.41 -2.73 -22.96
CA CYS A 315 6.81 -2.50 -23.31
C CYS A 315 7.44 -3.77 -23.91
N THR A 316 8.68 -3.67 -24.38
CA THR A 316 9.43 -4.81 -24.93
C THR A 316 10.87 -4.81 -24.45
N CYS A 317 11.45 -6.01 -24.33
CA CYS A 317 12.89 -6.19 -24.10
C CYS A 317 13.68 -6.39 -25.39
N ARG A 318 13.06 -6.25 -26.57
CA ARG A 318 13.78 -6.32 -27.84
C ARG A 318 14.80 -5.16 -27.92
N GLY A 319 16.05 -5.50 -28.22
CA GLY A 319 17.12 -4.51 -28.41
C GLY A 319 17.73 -3.99 -27.10
N SER A 320 17.59 -4.72 -25.99
CA SER A 320 18.17 -4.32 -24.70
C SER A 320 19.68 -4.54 -24.59
N GLY A 321 20.28 -5.29 -25.53
CA GLY A 321 21.73 -5.53 -25.59
C GLY A 321 22.22 -6.25 -24.34
N ASN A 322 23.22 -5.68 -23.66
CA ASN A 322 23.80 -6.27 -22.44
C ASN A 322 22.82 -6.30 -21.25
N LEU A 323 21.74 -5.52 -21.28
CA LEU A 323 20.73 -5.45 -20.21
C LEU A 323 19.50 -6.32 -20.51
N GLN A 324 19.63 -7.31 -21.40
CA GLN A 324 18.55 -8.21 -21.77
C GLN A 324 17.96 -8.93 -20.56
N GLU A 325 18.81 -9.50 -19.71
CA GLU A 325 18.38 -10.23 -18.53
C GLU A 325 17.65 -9.32 -17.52
N GLU A 326 18.20 -8.15 -17.22
CA GLU A 326 17.55 -7.16 -16.35
C GLU A 326 16.17 -6.73 -16.87
N CYS A 327 16.06 -6.56 -18.19
CA CYS A 327 14.78 -6.24 -18.81
C CYS A 327 13.78 -7.39 -18.67
N GLU A 328 14.20 -8.63 -18.94
CA GLU A 328 13.33 -9.81 -18.85
C GLU A 328 12.92 -10.13 -17.41
N GLN A 329 13.77 -9.83 -16.44
CA GLN A 329 13.45 -9.87 -15.02
C GLN A 329 12.37 -8.83 -14.69
N LEU A 330 12.52 -7.58 -15.16
CA LEU A 330 11.51 -6.53 -15.00
C LEU A 330 10.17 -6.92 -15.63
N GLU A 331 10.17 -7.42 -16.87
CA GLU A 331 8.96 -7.89 -17.54
C GLU A 331 8.32 -9.07 -16.80
N GLY A 332 9.13 -10.04 -16.39
CA GLY A 332 8.72 -11.24 -15.66
C GLY A 332 8.11 -10.92 -14.29
N PHE A 333 8.54 -9.84 -13.64
CA PHE A 333 7.97 -9.38 -12.37
C PHE A 333 6.49 -8.96 -12.49
N PHE A 334 5.99 -8.72 -13.70
CA PHE A 334 4.57 -8.52 -14.00
C PHE A 334 3.92 -9.76 -14.62
N SER A 335 4.53 -10.33 -15.66
CA SER A 335 3.87 -11.35 -16.49
C SER A 335 4.03 -12.78 -15.97
N ARG A 336 5.02 -13.03 -15.11
CA ARG A 336 5.37 -14.36 -14.56
C ARG A 336 5.50 -14.35 -13.03
N ASN A 337 4.82 -13.43 -12.35
CA ASN A 337 4.89 -13.31 -10.90
C ASN A 337 3.82 -14.20 -10.22
N PRO A 338 4.21 -15.29 -9.54
CA PRO A 338 3.25 -16.23 -8.95
C PRO A 338 2.43 -15.60 -7.82
N CYS A 339 3.03 -14.71 -7.01
CA CYS A 339 2.30 -13.98 -5.96
C CYS A 339 1.20 -13.09 -6.55
N LEU A 340 1.52 -12.32 -7.61
CA LEU A 340 0.53 -11.44 -8.24
C LEU A 340 -0.60 -12.25 -8.89
N MET A 341 -0.25 -13.32 -9.61
CA MET A 341 -1.22 -14.18 -10.29
C MET A 341 -2.18 -14.84 -9.29
N GLU A 342 -1.66 -15.37 -8.19
CA GLU A 342 -2.48 -15.97 -7.13
C GLU A 342 -3.35 -14.92 -6.42
N ALA A 343 -2.82 -13.73 -6.14
CA ALA A 343 -3.59 -12.66 -5.53
C ALA A 343 -4.76 -12.20 -6.44
N ILE A 344 -4.53 -12.07 -7.76
CA ILE A 344 -5.58 -11.75 -8.73
C ILE A 344 -6.61 -12.88 -8.79
N ALA A 345 -6.16 -14.14 -8.85
CA ALA A 345 -7.04 -15.31 -8.90
C ALA A 345 -7.93 -15.40 -7.65
N ALA A 346 -7.35 -15.27 -6.45
CA ALA A 346 -8.07 -15.28 -5.19
C ALA A 346 -9.12 -14.14 -5.12
N LYS A 347 -8.76 -12.94 -5.58
CA LYS A 347 -9.69 -11.81 -5.64
C LYS A 347 -10.83 -12.04 -6.64
N MET A 348 -10.52 -12.55 -7.83
CA MET A 348 -11.52 -12.89 -8.84
C MET A 348 -12.47 -13.99 -8.37
N HIS A 349 -11.96 -15.00 -7.65
CA HIS A 349 -12.78 -16.04 -7.03
C HIS A 349 -13.73 -15.46 -5.98
N PHE A 350 -13.22 -14.60 -5.09
CA PHE A 350 -14.05 -13.86 -4.13
C PHE A 350 -15.15 -13.02 -4.83
N HIS A 351 -14.79 -12.34 -5.92
CA HIS A 351 -15.73 -11.57 -6.74
C HIS A 351 -16.81 -12.44 -7.40
N SER A 352 -16.50 -13.67 -7.80
CA SER A 352 -17.52 -14.60 -8.31
C SER A 352 -18.51 -15.01 -7.21
N GLN A 353 -17.99 -15.39 -6.03
CA GLN A 353 -18.82 -15.83 -4.90
C GLN A 353 -19.82 -14.77 -4.44
N LEU A 354 -19.45 -13.50 -4.55
CA LEU A 354 -20.28 -12.35 -4.21
C LEU A 354 -21.63 -12.30 -4.95
N PHE A 355 -21.68 -12.83 -6.17
CA PHE A 355 -22.89 -12.83 -7.01
C PHE A 355 -23.51 -14.22 -7.21
N SER A 356 -22.93 -15.26 -6.60
CA SER A 356 -23.44 -16.64 -6.70
C SER A 356 -24.47 -17.00 -5.62
N GLN A 357 -24.74 -16.12 -4.64
CA GLN A 357 -25.73 -16.40 -3.59
C GLN A 357 -27.12 -15.92 -3.99
N ASP A 358 -27.98 -16.86 -4.39
CA ASP A 358 -29.43 -16.73 -4.32
C ASP A 358 -29.86 -16.66 -2.85
N GLY A 359 -30.81 -15.78 -2.54
CA GLY A 359 -31.11 -15.30 -1.19
C GLY A 359 -31.36 -16.37 -0.13
N ALA A 360 -30.45 -16.45 0.85
CA ALA A 360 -30.74 -16.80 2.24
C ALA A 360 -29.52 -16.43 3.09
N ASP A 361 -29.72 -15.54 4.07
CA ASP A 361 -28.82 -15.20 5.18
C ASP A 361 -27.31 -15.12 4.91
N SER A 362 -26.73 -13.91 4.99
CA SER A 362 -25.66 -13.63 5.96
C SER A 362 -25.06 -12.23 5.79
N THR A 363 -25.00 -11.52 6.91
CA THR A 363 -24.00 -10.49 7.17
C THR A 363 -22.61 -11.07 6.87
N PHE A 364 -22.00 -10.71 5.73
CA PHE A 364 -20.61 -11.05 5.46
C PHE A 364 -19.70 -10.23 6.40
N SER A 365 -19.39 -10.81 7.56
CA SER A 365 -18.18 -10.49 8.33
C SER A 365 -17.25 -11.69 8.29
N VAL A 366 -16.58 -11.89 7.14
CA VAL A 366 -15.43 -12.78 7.07
C VAL A 366 -14.19 -11.92 7.21
N MET A 367 -13.58 -11.98 8.39
CA MET A 367 -12.24 -11.45 8.65
C MET A 367 -11.25 -12.27 7.80
N GLU A 368 -10.28 -11.60 7.17
CA GLU A 368 -9.11 -12.29 6.61
C GLU A 368 -8.57 -13.22 7.71
N ARG A 369 -8.53 -14.52 7.41
CA ARG A 369 -8.08 -15.54 8.34
C ARG A 369 -6.60 -15.30 8.60
N GLN A 370 -6.26 -14.58 9.67
CA GLN A 370 -4.91 -14.51 10.20
C GLN A 370 -4.47 -15.94 10.47
N ASN A 371 -3.56 -16.45 9.65
CA ASN A 371 -2.80 -17.63 9.98
C ASN A 371 -1.92 -17.25 11.18
N LYS A 372 -2.37 -17.60 12.39
CA LYS A 372 -1.58 -17.41 13.62
C LYS A 372 -0.42 -18.41 13.59
N ASN A 373 0.66 -18.05 12.92
CA ASN A 373 1.98 -18.54 13.31
C ASN A 373 2.63 -17.47 14.20
N PRO A 374 3.14 -17.85 15.39
CA PRO A 374 3.76 -16.89 16.29
C PRO A 374 5.01 -16.30 15.62
N ALA A 375 5.09 -14.98 15.64
CA ALA A 375 6.22 -14.21 15.13
C ALA A 375 7.52 -14.61 15.84
N LEU A 376 8.43 -15.25 15.10
CA LEU A 376 9.85 -15.26 15.45
C LEU A 376 10.42 -13.88 15.09
N ARG A 377 10.78 -13.11 16.11
CA ARG A 377 11.57 -11.88 15.95
C ARG A 377 12.93 -12.23 15.32
N PRO A 378 13.44 -11.46 14.36
CA PRO A 378 14.84 -11.57 13.95
C PRO A 378 15.72 -10.99 15.07
N LEU A 379 16.53 -11.84 15.69
CA LEU A 379 17.57 -11.41 16.63
C LEU A 379 18.83 -11.00 15.82
N PRO A 380 19.59 -9.96 16.24
CA PRO A 380 20.76 -9.51 15.48
C PRO A 380 21.84 -10.59 15.44
N TRP A 381 22.41 -10.83 14.26
CA TRP A 381 23.56 -11.69 14.06
C TRP A 381 24.75 -11.20 14.88
N VAL A 382 25.18 -12.02 15.84
CA VAL A 382 26.50 -11.91 16.48
C VAL A 382 27.33 -13.10 15.97
N PRO A 383 28.57 -12.91 15.51
CA PRO A 383 29.38 -14.02 15.02
C PRO A 383 29.87 -14.86 16.21
N SER A 384 29.28 -16.04 16.40
CA SER A 384 29.73 -17.00 17.41
C SER A 384 30.91 -17.82 16.87
N LEU A 385 32.06 -17.63 17.50
CA LEU A 385 33.26 -18.45 17.40
C LEU A 385 32.91 -19.93 17.63
N PHE A 386 33.17 -20.77 16.64
CA PHE A 386 33.21 -22.23 16.79
C PHE A 386 34.42 -22.62 17.64
N SER A 387 34.20 -23.19 18.83
CA SER A 387 35.23 -23.96 19.53
C SER A 387 34.60 -25.05 20.41
N CYS A 388 34.87 -26.29 20.01
CA CYS A 388 35.07 -27.49 20.83
C CYS A 388 34.05 -27.83 21.94
N THR A 389 33.08 -28.69 21.61
CA THR A 389 32.49 -29.64 22.56
C THR A 389 32.79 -31.07 22.10
N LEU A 390 33.91 -31.63 22.54
CA LEU A 390 34.13 -33.08 22.45
C LEU A 390 35.05 -33.61 23.56
N THR A 391 34.81 -33.28 24.83
CA THR A 391 35.52 -33.90 25.97
C THR A 391 34.75 -33.78 27.31
N LEU A 392 33.45 -34.06 27.35
CA LEU A 392 32.73 -34.08 28.64
C LEU A 392 31.53 -35.05 28.71
N ILE A 393 31.70 -36.26 28.15
CA ILE A 393 30.78 -37.41 28.38
C ILE A 393 31.53 -38.61 29.01
N LEU A 394 32.75 -38.42 29.56
CA LEU A 394 33.53 -39.50 30.18
C LEU A 394 33.88 -39.30 31.67
N LEU A 395 33.16 -38.44 32.40
CA LEU A 395 33.45 -38.18 33.83
C LEU A 395 32.23 -38.23 34.77
N LEU A 396 31.18 -38.98 34.42
CA LEU A 396 30.05 -39.26 35.33
C LEU A 396 29.86 -40.75 35.64
N SER A 397 30.89 -41.57 35.40
CA SER A 397 30.94 -42.98 35.84
C SER A 397 31.95 -43.22 36.96
N PHE A 398 32.21 -42.22 37.80
CA PHE A 398 32.89 -42.37 39.08
C PHE A 398 32.35 -41.32 40.06
N TRP A 399 31.30 -41.70 40.80
CA TRP A 399 31.02 -41.50 42.23
C TRP A 399 29.52 -41.42 42.50
#